data_AF-A0A851ARN9-F1
#
_entry.id   AF-A0A851ARN9-F1
#
_cell.length_a   1.000
_cell.length_b   1.000
_cell.length_c   1.000
_cell.angle_alpha   90.00
_cell.angle_beta   90.00
_cell.angle_gamma   90.00
#
_symmetry.space_group_name_H-M   'P 1'
#
loop_
_entity.id
_entity.type
_entity.pdbx_description
1 polymer ?
#
loop_
_entity_poly.entity_id
_entity_poly.type
_entity_poly.pdbx_seq_one_letter_code
_entity_poly.pdbx_strand_id
1 'polypeptide(L)'
;LEFTVQMQCQDCAEAVRAALQGAPGVRLLELRLEAQTVLVETTEAAERVRNLLENSGRRAVLKGMGGSDDANLGAAVAALSGPGAARGLVRFLQVSPTRCVVDGAVDGLPPGPHG
;
A
#
# COMPACT_ATOMS: atom_id res chain seq x y z
N LEU A 1 -6.55 -0.95 -1.03
CA LEU A 1 -5.19 -0.96 -1.64
C LEU A 1 -5.07 -2.16 -2.56
N GLU A 2 -4.64 -1.94 -3.80
CA GLU A 2 -4.36 -2.99 -4.77
C GLU A 2 -2.85 -3.13 -4.96
N PHE A 3 -2.33 -4.33 -4.70
CA PHE A 3 -0.93 -4.69 -4.88
C PHE A 3 -0.75 -5.72 -5.99
N THR A 4 0.37 -5.63 -6.70
CA THR A 4 0.93 -6.78 -7.42
C THR A 4 2.01 -7.43 -6.58
N VAL A 5 1.87 -8.74 -6.36
CA VAL A 5 2.76 -9.53 -5.50
C VAL A 5 3.29 -10.72 -6.28
N GLN A 6 4.59 -10.93 -6.27
CA GLN A 6 5.24 -11.96 -7.08
C GLN A 6 4.94 -13.38 -6.56
N MET A 7 3.85 -13.96 -7.05
CA MET A 7 3.38 -15.32 -6.72
C MET A 7 3.32 -16.15 -8.00
N GLN A 8 4.10 -17.24 -8.07
CA GLN A 8 4.18 -18.11 -9.26
C GLN A 8 3.65 -19.52 -8.99
N CYS A 9 3.10 -19.76 -7.80
CA CYS A 9 2.70 -21.07 -7.33
C CYS A 9 1.63 -20.94 -6.23
N GLN A 10 0.96 -22.04 -5.89
CA GLN A 10 -0.04 -22.04 -4.84
C GLN A 10 0.57 -21.77 -3.46
N ASP A 11 1.69 -22.41 -3.12
CA ASP A 11 2.38 -22.18 -1.83
C ASP A 11 2.82 -20.70 -1.67
N CYS A 12 3.12 -20.05 -2.80
CA CYS A 12 3.44 -18.64 -2.87
C CYS A 12 2.25 -17.78 -2.43
N ALA A 13 1.05 -18.13 -2.90
CA ALA A 13 -0.19 -17.47 -2.54
C ALA A 13 -0.55 -17.72 -1.07
N GLU A 14 -0.38 -18.95 -0.57
CA GLU A 14 -0.62 -19.26 0.84
C GLU A 14 0.33 -18.51 1.78
N ALA A 15 1.61 -18.39 1.42
CA ALA A 15 2.57 -17.59 2.19
C ALA A 15 2.14 -16.11 2.28
N VAL A 16 1.60 -15.55 1.18
CA VAL A 16 1.08 -14.18 1.17
C VAL A 16 -0.19 -14.05 2.01
N ARG A 17 -1.11 -15.02 1.97
CA ARG A 17 -2.30 -15.04 2.86
C ARG A 17 -1.89 -15.09 4.32
N ALA A 18 -0.96 -15.99 4.67
CA ALA A 18 -0.47 -16.15 6.03
C ALA A 18 0.20 -14.88 6.55
N ALA A 19 0.93 -14.15 5.70
CA ALA A 19 1.58 -12.90 6.09
C ALA A 19 0.60 -11.75 6.42
N LEU A 20 -0.63 -11.79 5.88
CA LEU A 20 -1.69 -10.83 6.18
C LEU A 20 -2.61 -11.31 7.32
N GLN A 21 -2.66 -12.60 7.59
CA GLN A 21 -3.59 -13.18 8.55
C GLN A 21 -3.29 -12.70 9.97
N GLY A 22 -4.29 -12.13 10.64
CA GLY A 22 -4.16 -11.63 12.01
C GLY A 22 -3.44 -10.29 12.14
N ALA A 23 -3.04 -9.66 11.03
CA ALA A 23 -2.48 -8.31 11.04
C ALA A 23 -3.54 -7.28 11.45
N PRO A 24 -3.37 -6.53 12.57
CA PRO A 24 -4.35 -5.55 13.01
C PRO A 24 -4.52 -4.43 11.98
N GLY A 25 -5.76 -4.07 11.71
CA GLY A 25 -6.11 -2.99 10.77
C GLY A 25 -6.03 -3.39 9.29
N VAL A 26 -5.79 -4.67 8.97
CA VAL A 26 -5.61 -5.17 7.60
C VAL A 26 -6.58 -6.32 7.33
N ARG A 27 -7.38 -6.21 6.26
CA ARG A 27 -8.33 -7.22 5.81
C ARG A 27 -8.08 -7.60 4.36
N LEU A 28 -7.77 -8.87 4.11
CA LEU A 28 -7.66 -9.40 2.75
C LEU A 28 -9.06 -9.45 2.12
N LEU A 29 -9.24 -8.79 0.97
CA LEU A 29 -10.48 -8.84 0.19
C LEU A 29 -10.39 -9.86 -0.94
N GLU A 30 -9.26 -9.87 -1.65
CA GLU A 30 -9.07 -10.74 -2.82
C GLU A 30 -7.58 -11.10 -2.99
N LEU A 31 -7.30 -12.34 -3.37
CA LEU A 31 -5.98 -12.76 -3.82
C LEU A 31 -6.15 -13.58 -5.10
N ARG A 32 -5.56 -13.11 -6.20
CA ARG A 32 -5.58 -13.77 -7.51
C ARG A 32 -4.17 -14.18 -7.90
N LEU A 33 -3.93 -15.49 -8.03
CA LEU A 33 -2.62 -16.02 -8.39
C LEU A 33 -2.29 -15.71 -9.86
N GLU A 34 -3.26 -15.89 -10.75
CA GLU A 34 -3.15 -15.71 -12.19
C GLU A 34 -2.82 -14.27 -12.56
N ALA A 35 -3.45 -13.32 -11.87
CA ALA A 35 -3.21 -11.89 -12.05
C ALA A 35 -2.06 -11.35 -11.17
N GLN A 36 -1.54 -12.17 -10.26
CA GLN A 36 -0.57 -11.78 -9.24
C GLN A 36 -1.02 -10.56 -8.42
N THR A 37 -2.33 -10.48 -8.13
CA THR A 37 -2.95 -9.32 -7.47
C THR A 37 -3.40 -9.67 -6.06
N VAL A 38 -3.20 -8.74 -5.13
CA VAL A 38 -3.74 -8.78 -3.77
C VAL A 38 -4.50 -7.49 -3.51
N LEU A 39 -5.79 -7.61 -3.19
CA LEU A 39 -6.66 -6.51 -2.80
C LEU A 39 -6.87 -6.54 -1.29
N VAL A 40 -6.59 -5.42 -0.64
CA VAL A 40 -6.61 -5.28 0.82
C VAL A 40 -7.42 -4.05 1.21
N GLU A 41 -8.33 -4.20 2.16
CA GLU A 41 -8.92 -3.09 2.90
C GLU A 41 -8.10 -2.85 4.17
N THR A 42 -7.81 -1.60 4.50
CA THR A 42 -6.89 -1.30 5.61
C THR A 42 -7.11 0.09 6.18
N THR A 43 -6.83 0.25 7.47
CA THR A 43 -6.66 1.55 8.14
C THR A 43 -5.19 1.94 8.29
N GLU A 44 -4.27 1.05 7.91
CA GLU A 44 -2.82 1.22 8.00
C GLU A 44 -2.22 1.89 6.76
N ALA A 45 -1.05 2.51 6.95
CA ALA A 45 -0.26 3.08 5.86
C ALA A 45 0.09 2.02 4.80
N ALA A 46 0.14 2.44 3.53
CA ALA A 46 0.40 1.52 2.42
C ALA A 46 1.79 0.86 2.53
N GLU A 47 2.76 1.55 3.13
CA GLU A 47 4.08 1.01 3.44
C GLU A 47 4.02 -0.15 4.44
N ARG A 48 3.19 -0.05 5.48
CA ARG A 48 3.05 -1.14 6.46
C ARG A 48 2.46 -2.39 5.81
N VAL A 49 1.45 -2.22 4.96
CA VAL A 49 0.84 -3.34 4.21
C VAL A 49 1.84 -3.93 3.22
N ARG A 50 2.62 -3.10 2.52
CA ARG A 50 3.71 -3.56 1.65
C ARG A 50 4.71 -4.42 2.41
N ASN A 51 5.16 -3.97 3.58
CA ASN A 51 6.13 -4.70 4.40
C ASN A 51 5.55 -6.04 4.89
N LEU A 52 4.27 -6.08 5.28
CA LEU A 52 3.60 -7.34 5.62
C LEU A 52 3.60 -8.32 4.45
N LEU A 53 3.26 -7.86 3.24
CA LEU A 53 3.32 -8.69 2.04
C LEU A 53 4.76 -9.17 1.77
N GLU A 54 5.75 -8.28 1.90
CA GLU A 54 7.16 -8.61 1.65
C GLU A 54 7.78 -9.56 2.68
N ASN A 55 7.23 -9.63 3.90
CA ASN A 55 7.59 -10.64 4.90
C ASN A 55 7.30 -12.08 4.46
N SER A 56 6.45 -12.28 3.44
CA SER A 56 6.28 -13.59 2.78
C SER A 56 7.47 -13.98 1.87
N GLY A 57 8.49 -13.13 1.78
CA GLY A 57 9.63 -13.25 0.87
C GLY A 57 9.31 -12.84 -0.57
N ARG A 58 8.17 -12.18 -0.80
CA ARG A 58 7.66 -11.81 -2.14
C ARG A 58 7.64 -10.32 -2.33
N ARG A 59 8.20 -9.85 -3.45
CA ARG A 59 8.12 -8.43 -3.81
C ARG A 59 6.66 -8.00 -3.98
N ALA A 60 6.30 -6.88 -3.36
CA ALA A 60 4.98 -6.28 -3.47
C ALA A 60 5.06 -4.84 -4.01
N VAL A 61 4.24 -4.53 -5.01
CA VAL A 61 4.18 -3.20 -5.64
C VAL A 61 2.75 -2.69 -5.55
N LEU A 62 2.54 -1.52 -4.94
CA LEU A 62 1.24 -0.87 -4.92
C LEU A 62 0.87 -0.40 -6.33
N LYS A 63 -0.24 -0.90 -6.87
CA LYS A 63 -0.80 -0.49 -8.17
C LYS A 63 -1.88 0.57 -8.04
N GLY A 64 -2.71 0.49 -6.99
CA GLY A 64 -3.89 1.33 -6.86
C GLY A 64 -4.32 1.55 -5.42
N MET A 65 -4.99 2.68 -5.20
CA MET A 65 -5.60 3.07 -3.92
C MET A 65 -6.98 3.64 -4.25
N GLY A 66 -8.02 3.17 -3.55
CA GLY A 66 -9.42 3.51 -3.80
C GLY A 66 -10.23 3.48 -2.51
N GLY A 67 -11.36 4.18 -2.51
CA GLY A 67 -12.33 4.14 -1.41
C GLY A 67 -13.16 2.86 -1.43
N SER A 68 -13.93 2.62 -0.37
CA SER A 68 -14.87 1.49 -0.26
C SER A 68 -16.17 1.71 -1.04
N ASP A 69 -16.47 2.96 -1.39
CA ASP A 69 -17.65 3.32 -2.17
C ASP A 69 -17.34 3.21 -3.67
N ASP A 70 -18.34 2.86 -4.48
CA ASP A 70 -18.21 2.67 -5.95
C ASP A 70 -17.84 3.94 -6.74
N ALA A 71 -17.59 5.06 -6.06
CA ALA A 71 -17.22 6.33 -6.66
C ALA A 71 -15.73 6.63 -6.49
N ASN A 72 -15.01 6.71 -7.62
CA ASN A 72 -13.68 7.30 -7.66
C ASN A 72 -13.80 8.83 -7.56
N LEU A 73 -13.61 9.39 -6.37
CA LEU A 73 -13.70 10.84 -6.13
C LEU A 73 -12.41 11.61 -6.43
N GLY A 74 -11.33 10.91 -6.74
CA GLY A 74 -10.04 11.48 -7.11
C GLY A 74 -8.88 10.81 -6.38
N ALA A 75 -7.78 10.61 -7.12
CA ALA A 75 -6.53 10.11 -6.59
C ALA A 75 -5.35 10.87 -7.21
N ALA A 76 -4.31 11.13 -6.42
CA ALA A 76 -3.11 11.82 -6.89
C ALA A 76 -1.85 11.29 -6.18
N VAL A 77 -0.69 11.56 -6.78
CA VAL A 77 0.62 11.24 -6.20
C VAL A 77 1.57 12.42 -6.36
N ALA A 78 2.36 12.69 -5.33
CA ALA A 78 3.46 13.64 -5.33
C ALA A 78 4.76 12.87 -5.09
N ALA A 79 5.70 12.99 -6.04
CA ALA A 79 7.07 12.55 -5.86
C ALA A 79 7.87 13.70 -5.25
N LEU A 80 8.39 13.48 -4.04
CA LEU A 80 9.23 14.44 -3.34
C LEU A 80 10.68 14.20 -3.73
N SER A 81 11.31 15.23 -4.28
CA SER A 81 12.72 15.24 -4.62
C SER A 81 13.28 16.66 -4.55
N GLY A 82 14.58 16.79 -4.32
CA GLY A 82 15.25 18.07 -4.21
C GLY A 82 16.76 17.90 -4.00
N PRO A 83 17.49 19.02 -3.83
CA PRO A 83 18.90 18.96 -3.44
C PRO A 83 19.04 18.27 -2.06
N GLY A 84 19.95 17.31 -1.96
CA GLY A 84 20.18 16.52 -0.74
C GLY A 84 19.72 15.07 -0.86
N ALA A 85 19.58 14.40 0.29
CA ALA A 85 19.23 12.98 0.36
C ALA A 85 17.72 12.72 0.49
N ALA A 86 16.93 13.76 0.80
CA ALA A 86 15.50 13.64 1.06
C ALA A 86 14.74 13.26 -0.22
N ARG A 87 13.96 12.18 -0.13
CA ARG A 87 13.17 11.64 -1.23
C ARG A 87 11.96 10.90 -0.69
N GLY A 88 10.83 10.96 -1.38
CA GLY A 88 9.63 10.32 -0.90
C GLY A 88 8.50 10.26 -1.91
N LEU A 89 7.46 9.53 -1.55
CA LEU A 89 6.21 9.46 -2.30
C LEU A 89 5.06 9.72 -1.34
N VAL A 90 4.22 10.69 -1.68
CA VAL A 90 2.98 11.00 -0.97
C VAL A 90 1.81 10.78 -1.92
N ARG A 91 0.77 10.12 -1.44
CA ARG A 91 -0.43 9.73 -2.17
C ARG A 91 -1.63 10.38 -1.51
N PHE A 92 -2.58 10.76 -2.34
CA PHE A 92 -3.81 11.42 -1.96
C PHE A 92 -4.97 10.61 -2.49
N LEU A 93 -5.93 10.28 -1.64
CA LEU A 93 -7.17 9.61 -2.03
C LEU A 93 -8.34 10.38 -1.42
N GLN A 94 -9.21 10.90 -2.28
CA GLN A 94 -10.48 11.46 -1.84
C GLN A 94 -11.45 10.31 -1.51
N VAL A 95 -11.78 10.14 -0.22
CA VAL A 95 -12.67 9.05 0.24
C VAL A 95 -14.11 9.51 0.43
N SER A 96 -14.33 10.81 0.57
CA SER A 96 -15.65 11.46 0.51
C SER A 96 -15.49 12.91 0.04
N PRO A 97 -16.54 13.66 -0.34
CA PRO A 97 -16.39 15.06 -0.75
C PRO A 97 -15.71 15.98 0.29
N THR A 98 -15.68 15.58 1.56
CA THR A 98 -15.13 16.37 2.68
C THR A 98 -13.94 15.72 3.37
N ARG A 99 -13.46 14.56 2.90
CA ARG A 99 -12.35 13.83 3.53
C ARG A 99 -11.37 13.28 2.49
N CYS A 100 -10.10 13.63 2.66
CA CYS A 100 -8.98 13.12 1.88
C CYS A 100 -8.02 12.34 2.80
N VAL A 101 -7.61 11.16 2.37
CA VAL A 101 -6.53 10.38 2.99
C VAL A 101 -5.22 10.80 2.35
N VAL A 102 -4.24 11.12 3.19
CA VAL A 102 -2.86 11.40 2.78
C VAL A 102 -1.97 10.30 3.34
N ASP A 103 -1.33 9.53 2.46
CA ASP A 103 -0.47 8.40 2.79
C ASP A 103 0.89 8.58 2.12
N GLY A 104 1.99 8.37 2.82
CA GLY A 104 3.30 8.53 2.21
C GLY A 104 4.45 8.08 3.08
N ALA A 105 5.62 8.00 2.44
CA ALA A 105 6.88 7.68 3.08
C ALA A 105 7.96 8.63 2.54
N VAL A 106 8.84 9.10 3.44
CA VAL A 106 9.95 10.00 3.12
C VAL A 106 11.22 9.47 3.77
N ASP A 107 12.24 9.27 2.96
CA ASP A 107 13.57 8.84 3.37
C ASP A 107 14.55 10.00 3.34
N GLY A 108 15.66 9.86 4.07
CA GLY A 108 16.80 10.79 3.98
C GLY A 108 16.62 12.11 4.74
N LEU A 109 15.61 12.19 5.61
CA LEU A 109 15.45 13.30 6.55
C LEU A 109 16.34 13.09 7.79
N PRO A 110 16.89 14.17 8.39
CA PRO A 110 17.50 14.08 9.70
C PRO A 110 16.44 13.67 10.76
N PRO A 111 16.84 13.11 11.91
CA PRO A 111 15.89 12.79 12.96
C PRO A 111 15.19 14.04 13.51
N GLY A 112 13.86 14.00 13.59
CA GLY A 112 13.04 15.08 14.15
C GLY A 112 11.72 15.29 13.42
N PRO A 113 10.85 16.18 13.93
CA PRO A 113 9.64 16.59 13.23
C PRO A 113 9.96 17.48 12.03
N HIS A 114 9.23 17.29 10.93
CA HIS A 114 9.34 18.06 9.69
C HIS A 114 7.93 18.49 9.28
N GLY A 115 7.79 19.74 8.82
CA GLY A 115 6.51 20.35 8.43
C GLY A 115 6.46 20.67 6.94
#